data_AF-A0A6I5QWZ8-F1
#
_entry.id   AF-A0A6I5QWZ8-F1
#
_cell.length_a   1.000
_cell.length_b   1.000
_cell.length_c   1.000
_cell.angle_alpha   90.00
_cell.angle_beta   90.00
_cell.angle_gamma   90.00
#
_symmetry.space_group_name_H-M   'P 1'
#
loop_
_entity.id
_entity.type
_entity.pdbx_description
1 polymer ?
#
loop_
_entity_poly.entity_id
_entity_poly.type
_entity_poly.pdbx_seq_one_letter_code
_entity_poly.pdbx_strand_id
1 'polypeptide(L)'
;MVRTVLKFSSEDCGICHKMSFYDQKVAQELGLDFVDIKMQDTATYRKYRKILLAQYPDKSEMGWPTYLICEEPEGEFQILGEVKGGHPKGEFRSRLQALLTEA
;
A
#
# COMPACT_ATOMS: atom_id res chain seq x y z
N MET A 1 0.98 -9.04 -16.10
CA MET A 1 0.37 -8.94 -14.76
C MET A 1 0.80 -7.60 -14.18
N VAL A 2 -0.16 -6.77 -13.75
CA VAL A 2 0.13 -5.44 -13.20
C VAL A 2 0.22 -5.55 -11.68
N ARG A 3 1.34 -5.11 -11.11
CA ARG A 3 1.59 -5.07 -9.67
C ARG A 3 1.44 -3.64 -9.17
N THR A 4 0.65 -3.46 -8.11
CA THR A 4 0.29 -2.14 -7.58
C THR A 4 0.55 -2.09 -6.08
N VAL A 5 1.16 -1.00 -5.61
CA VAL A 5 1.24 -0.64 -4.20
C VAL A 5 0.00 0.16 -3.84
N LEU A 6 -0.85 -0.41 -3.00
CA LEU A 6 -2.03 0.22 -2.44
C LEU A 6 -1.68 0.77 -1.06
N LYS A 7 -1.48 2.09 -0.97
CA LYS A 7 -1.21 2.78 0.30
C LYS A 7 -2.52 3.19 0.95
N PHE A 8 -2.89 2.56 2.04
CA PHE A 8 -3.97 3.02 2.90
C PHE A 8 -3.44 4.04 3.90
N SER A 9 -4.00 5.24 3.86
CA SER A 9 -3.59 6.39 4.68
C SER A 9 -4.78 7.11 5.30
N SER A 10 -4.53 7.89 6.35
CA SER A 10 -5.51 8.79 6.95
C SER A 10 -5.04 10.24 6.80
N GLU A 11 -5.96 11.17 6.57
CA GLU A 11 -5.64 12.61 6.53
C GLU A 11 -5.06 13.13 7.85
N ASP A 12 -5.43 12.51 8.97
CA ASP A 12 -4.94 12.87 10.31
C ASP A 12 -3.57 12.24 10.65
N CYS A 13 -2.94 11.55 9.70
CA CYS A 13 -1.66 10.88 9.90
C CYS A 13 -0.50 11.72 9.31
N GLY A 14 0.18 12.47 10.17
CA GLY A 14 1.32 13.33 9.76
C GLY A 14 2.48 12.57 9.09
N ILE A 15 2.69 11.30 9.46
CA ILE A 15 3.70 10.41 8.82
C ILE A 15 3.28 10.04 7.41
N CYS A 16 1.97 9.79 7.20
CA CYS A 16 1.43 9.38 5.91
C CYS A 16 1.66 10.45 4.83
N HIS A 17 1.48 11.73 5.18
CA HIS A 17 1.76 12.86 4.28
C HIS A 17 3.24 13.02 3.96
N LYS A 18 4.11 12.98 4.98
CA LYS A 18 5.56 13.16 4.82
C LYS A 18 6.19 12.11 3.91
N MET A 19 5.66 10.89 3.93
CA MET A 19 6.23 9.76 3.19
C MET A 19 5.65 9.60 1.77
N SER A 20 4.47 10.14 1.47
CA SER A 20 3.74 9.80 0.23
C SER A 20 4.53 10.02 -1.06
N PHE A 21 5.21 11.16 -1.20
CA PHE A 21 6.02 11.43 -2.39
C PHE A 21 7.21 10.46 -2.54
N TYR A 22 7.85 10.12 -1.42
CA TYR A 22 8.97 9.18 -1.44
C TYR A 22 8.50 7.76 -1.76
N ASP A 23 7.42 7.31 -1.13
CA ASP A 23 6.85 5.97 -1.33
C ASP A 23 6.44 5.76 -2.79
N GLN A 24 5.74 6.75 -3.36
CA GLN A 24 5.33 6.74 -4.77
C GLN A 24 6.54 6.63 -5.70
N LYS A 25 7.57 7.46 -5.46
CA LYS A 25 8.79 7.43 -6.27
C LYS A 25 9.46 6.05 -6.21
N VAL A 26 9.58 5.46 -5.02
CA VAL A 26 10.16 4.12 -4.85
C VAL A 26 9.34 3.06 -5.58
N ALA A 27 8.01 3.07 -5.46
CA ALA A 27 7.15 2.12 -6.16
C ALA A 27 7.34 2.20 -7.69
N GLN A 28 7.36 3.42 -8.24
CA GLN A 28 7.58 3.65 -9.66
C GLN A 28 8.98 3.21 -10.13
N GLU A 29 10.03 3.48 -9.34
CA GLU A 29 11.39 3.00 -9.62
C GLU A 29 11.50 1.46 -9.65
N LEU A 30 10.61 0.77 -8.92
CA LEU A 30 10.52 -0.69 -8.91
C LEU A 30 9.57 -1.25 -9.98
N GLY A 31 9.01 -0.39 -10.84
CA GLY A 31 8.08 -0.78 -11.89
C GLY A 31 6.67 -1.14 -11.40
N LEU A 32 6.30 -0.66 -10.20
CA LEU A 32 4.97 -0.85 -9.63
C LEU A 32 4.10 0.38 -9.87
N ASP A 33 2.81 0.15 -10.09
CA ASP A 33 1.82 1.20 -9.96
C ASP A 33 1.66 1.61 -8.49
N PHE A 34 1.21 2.83 -8.24
CA PHE A 34 1.01 3.34 -6.89
C PHE A 34 -0.34 4.04 -6.77
N VAL A 35 -1.13 3.65 -5.77
CA VAL A 35 -2.41 4.26 -5.46
C VAL A 35 -2.41 4.70 -3.99
N ASP A 36 -2.56 6.00 -3.75
CA ASP A 36 -2.76 6.56 -2.41
C ASP A 36 -4.25 6.58 -2.08
N ILE A 37 -4.64 5.73 -1.13
CA ILE A 37 -6.02 5.49 -0.72
C ILE A 37 -6.21 6.12 0.65
N LYS A 38 -6.72 7.35 0.64
CA LYS A 38 -7.14 8.02 1.87
C LYS A 38 -8.46 7.43 2.37
N MET A 39 -8.54 7.10 3.66
CA MET A 39 -9.78 6.58 4.26
C MET A 39 -10.96 7.55 4.15
N GLN A 40 -10.66 8.85 4.13
CA GLN A 40 -11.61 9.95 3.95
C GLN A 40 -12.09 10.08 2.49
N ASP A 41 -11.28 9.64 1.51
CA ASP A 41 -11.71 9.55 0.11
C ASP A 41 -12.57 8.30 -0.10
N THR A 42 -13.86 8.45 0.14
CA THR A 42 -14.82 7.35 0.08
C THR A 42 -14.90 6.69 -1.31
N ALA A 43 -14.60 7.39 -2.40
CA ALA A 43 -14.68 6.82 -3.75
C ALA A 43 -13.55 5.82 -3.98
N THR A 44 -12.30 6.27 -3.77
CA THR A 44 -11.11 5.43 -3.92
C THR A 44 -11.10 4.33 -2.86
N TYR A 45 -11.46 4.65 -1.61
CA TYR A 45 -11.57 3.65 -0.56
C TYR A 45 -12.55 2.54 -0.91
N ARG A 46 -13.76 2.87 -1.40
CA ARG A 46 -14.77 1.86 -1.77
C ARG A 46 -14.29 0.92 -2.87
N LYS A 47 -13.48 1.40 -3.80
CA LYS A 47 -12.89 0.60 -4.90
C LYS A 47 -11.95 -0.47 -4.37
N TYR A 48 -11.06 -0.11 -3.43
CA TYR A 48 -9.99 -1.00 -2.96
C TYR A 48 -10.25 -1.63 -1.58
N ARG A 49 -11.31 -1.24 -0.86
CA ARG A 49 -11.61 -1.77 0.49
C ARG A 49 -11.70 -3.28 0.55
N LYS A 50 -12.12 -3.95 -0.53
CA LYS A 50 -12.20 -5.42 -0.60
C LYS A 50 -10.84 -6.07 -0.37
N ILE A 51 -9.77 -5.46 -0.87
CA ILE A 51 -8.38 -5.92 -0.74
C ILE A 51 -7.91 -5.68 0.69
N LEU A 52 -8.19 -4.50 1.24
CA LEU A 52 -7.86 -4.19 2.63
C LEU A 52 -8.53 -5.17 3.61
N LEU A 53 -9.81 -5.46 3.41
CA LEU A 53 -10.59 -6.34 4.29
C LEU A 53 -10.24 -7.83 4.10
N ALA A 54 -9.68 -8.22 2.95
CA ALA A 54 -9.14 -9.57 2.76
C ALA A 54 -7.92 -9.81 3.68
N GLN A 55 -7.09 -8.78 3.87
CA GLN A 55 -5.94 -8.83 4.80
C GLN A 55 -6.35 -8.52 6.25
N TYR A 56 -7.26 -7.56 6.46
CA TYR A 56 -7.72 -7.12 7.78
C TYR A 56 -9.24 -7.10 7.88
N PRO A 57 -9.89 -8.26 8.12
CA PRO A 57 -11.34 -8.35 8.19
C PRO A 57 -11.97 -7.42 9.24
N ASP A 58 -11.29 -7.21 10.37
CA ASP A 58 -11.74 -6.41 11.51
C ASP A 58 -10.93 -5.10 11.69
N LYS A 59 -9.91 -4.88 10.85
CA LYS A 59 -8.98 -3.73 10.89
C LYS A 59 -8.18 -3.57 12.19
N SER A 60 -8.15 -4.57 13.08
CA SER A 60 -7.58 -4.44 14.42
C SER A 60 -6.04 -4.34 14.40
N GLU A 61 -5.38 -4.95 13.40
CA GLU A 61 -3.92 -4.98 13.27
C GLU A 61 -3.35 -4.01 12.22
N MET A 62 -4.16 -3.05 11.78
CA MET A 62 -3.72 -2.05 10.81
C MET A 62 -2.72 -1.08 11.43
N GLY A 63 -1.54 -0.95 10.82
CA GLY A 63 -0.54 0.07 11.15
C GLY A 63 -0.48 1.15 10.08
N TRP A 64 -0.56 2.43 10.46
CA TRP A 64 -0.58 3.55 9.50
C TRP A 64 0.82 4.13 9.21
N PRO A 65 1.13 4.45 7.94
CA PRO A 65 0.45 4.02 6.71
C PRO A 65 0.56 2.50 6.49
N THR A 66 -0.45 1.89 5.88
CA THR A 66 -0.43 0.47 5.49
C THR A 66 -0.23 0.38 3.98
N TYR A 67 0.70 -0.43 3.51
CA TYR A 67 0.95 -0.66 2.09
C TYR A 67 0.68 -2.12 1.78
N LEU A 68 -0.23 -2.39 0.85
CA LEU A 68 -0.48 -3.73 0.33
C LEU A 68 0.03 -3.81 -1.10
N ILE A 69 0.83 -4.84 -1.40
CA ILE A 69 1.32 -5.10 -2.75
C ILE A 69 0.34 -6.10 -3.36
N CYS A 70 -0.28 -5.72 -4.46
CA CYS A 70 -1.38 -6.45 -5.04
C CYS A 70 -1.18 -6.65 -6.55
N GLU A 71 -1.46 -7.85 -7.04
CA GLU A 71 -1.67 -8.11 -8.46
C GLU A 71 -3.15 -7.91 -8.82
N GLU A 72 -3.38 -7.33 -9.99
CA GLU A 72 -4.72 -7.15 -10.59
C GLU A 72 -5.78 -6.59 -9.61
N PRO A 73 -5.54 -5.43 -8.97
CA PRO A 73 -6.40 -4.92 -7.90
C PRO A 73 -7.84 -4.60 -8.34
N GLU A 74 -8.09 -4.48 -9.64
CA GLU A 74 -9.42 -4.25 -10.22
C GLU A 74 -10.15 -5.54 -10.61
N GLY A 75 -9.43 -6.66 -10.75
CA GLY A 75 -9.95 -7.97 -11.15
C GLY A 75 -9.96 -8.98 -10.00
N GLU A 76 -9.49 -10.20 -10.32
CA GLU A 76 -9.19 -11.26 -9.35
C GLU A 76 -7.85 -10.95 -8.70
N PHE A 77 -7.93 -10.24 -7.58
CA PHE A 77 -6.75 -9.69 -6.95
C PHE A 77 -5.99 -10.74 -6.13
N GLN A 78 -4.67 -10.64 -6.12
CA GLN A 78 -3.80 -11.42 -5.24
C GLN A 78 -2.91 -10.48 -4.42
N ILE A 79 -2.91 -10.64 -3.11
CA ILE A 79 -2.01 -9.90 -2.22
C ILE A 79 -0.68 -10.64 -2.18
N LEU A 80 0.39 -9.97 -2.61
CA LEU A 80 1.76 -10.50 -2.58
C LEU A 80 2.42 -10.26 -1.22
N GLY A 81 2.00 -9.22 -0.49
CA GLY A 81 2.49 -8.94 0.85
C GLY A 81 2.11 -7.56 1.36
N GLU A 82 2.65 -7.21 2.54
CA GLU A 82 2.36 -5.96 3.23
C GLU A 82 3.63 -5.27 3.77
N VAL A 83 3.57 -3.94 3.85
CA VAL A 83 4.51 -3.11 4.60
C VAL A 83 3.70 -2.20 5.51
N LYS A 84 4.09 -2.05 6.78
CA LYS A 84 3.33 -1.29 7.79
C LYS A 84 4.19 -0.19 8.41
N GLY A 85 3.59 0.99 8.56
CA GLY A 85 4.17 2.11 9.28
C GLY A 85 5.08 2.99 8.43
N GLY A 86 5.53 4.08 9.04
CA GLY A 86 6.55 4.94 8.45
C GLY A 86 7.93 4.34 8.64
N HIS A 87 8.65 4.12 7.54
CA HIS A 87 10.02 3.64 7.58
C HIS A 87 11.03 4.78 7.33
N PRO A 88 12.24 4.72 7.91
CA PRO A 88 13.36 5.54 7.46
C PRO A 88 13.56 5.44 5.94
N LYS A 89 14.09 6.52 5.33
CA LYS A 89 14.42 6.53 3.90
C LYS A 89 15.34 5.35 3.56
N GLY A 90 15.00 4.59 2.53
CA GLY A 90 15.74 3.40 2.08
C GLY A 90 15.12 2.08 2.56
N GLU A 91 14.60 2.01 3.79
CA GLU A 91 14.06 0.76 4.32
C GLU A 91 12.76 0.34 3.62
N PHE A 92 11.90 1.32 3.25
CA PHE A 92 10.71 1.04 2.46
C PHE A 92 11.03 0.34 1.13
N ARG A 93 12.11 0.75 0.45
CA ARG A 93 12.57 0.12 -0.80
C ARG A 93 12.98 -1.32 -0.57
N SER A 94 13.83 -1.58 0.43
CA SER A 94 14.31 -2.92 0.72
C SER A 94 13.16 -3.88 1.05
N ARG A 95 12.17 -3.41 1.82
CA ARG A 95 10.98 -4.19 2.15
C ARG A 95 10.12 -4.50 0.93
N LEU A 96 9.87 -3.51 0.07
CA LEU A 96 9.16 -3.75 -1.19
C LEU A 96 9.90 -4.74 -2.09
N GLN A 97 11.21 -4.59 -2.25
CA GLN A 97 12.01 -5.48 -3.09
C GLN A 97 12.01 -6.93 -2.57
N ALA A 98 12.08 -7.13 -1.24
CA ALA A 98 11.97 -8.46 -0.65
C ALA A 98 10.65 -9.14 -1.05
N LEU A 99 9.53 -8.44 -0.91
CA LEU A 99 8.20 -8.96 -1.29
C LEU A 99 8.09 -9.29 -2.79
N LEU A 100 8.76 -8.51 -3.65
CA LEU A 100 8.78 -8.78 -5.10
C LEU A 100 9.69 -9.94 -5.51
N THR A 101 10.64 -10.33 -4.65
CA THR A 101 11.59 -11.42 -4.93
C THR A 101 11.05 -12.77 -4.43
N GLU A 102 10.22 -12.75 -3.39
CA GLU A 102 9.59 -13.94 -2.80
C GLU A 102 8.30 -14.38 -3.52
N ALA A 103 7.75 -13.53 -4.40
CA ALA A 103 6.47 -13.73 -5.11
C ALA A 103 6.63 -13.98 -6.62
#